data_AF-A0A6I3G0E1-F1
#
_entry.id   AF-A0A6I3G0E1-F1
#
_cell.length_a   1.000
_cell.length_b   1.000
_cell.length_c   1.000
_cell.angle_alpha   90.00
_cell.angle_beta   90.00
_cell.angle_gamma   90.00
#
_symmetry.space_group_name_H-M   'P 1'
#
loop_
_entity.id
_entity.type
_entity.pdbx_description
1 polymer ?
#
loop_
_entity_poly.entity_id
_entity_poly.type
_entity_poly.pdbx_seq_one_letter_code
_entity_poly.pdbx_strand_id
1 'polypeptide(L)'
;TKPGLFAFGEVFDSGTATLTEFVRDRGLPASLDFAFQNAAVQFASGNNITDITNVFGADDWYITGKTNAYNQATFLANHDMGRFGKLLQWAGSPTGDLWGDSLLGYDLMYMSRGIPNVYYGDEVGMIGTGGDQAARQDMFPTSVTSWRSEARIAADPIGTGSYLIGRNHPIQERITWLNSLRADHPALKTGAQIQRYSANNVIAFSRIDLVNRKEYLVALNNSQVTKSGLRIKTSSPNTVFSQVWGQTQSVTSDAEGYVTIWVGDRQAVVLEAQSALPAAGTVGTVSLTMTKDSGVALWKPRASISGWDDPSTCTFVVQVNGGAWQVLGVDDSIDWKMILSGAKFPSGAKINVAAVVKSTSGAIGISNAIQITNVP
;
A
#
# COMPACT_ATOMS: atom_id res chain seq x y z
N THR A 1 11.64 5.32 23.12
CA THR A 1 12.07 5.22 21.71
C THR A 1 13.24 6.15 21.49
N LYS A 2 14.22 5.78 20.64
CA LYS A 2 15.30 6.68 20.24
C LYS A 2 14.82 7.55 19.07
N PRO A 3 14.81 8.89 19.18
CA PRO A 3 14.42 9.75 18.06
C PRO A 3 15.31 9.50 16.83
N GLY A 4 14.71 9.48 15.64
CA GLY A 4 15.42 9.32 14.37
C GLY A 4 15.84 7.90 14.01
N LEU A 5 15.54 6.89 14.84
CA LEU A 5 15.77 5.48 14.50
C LEU A 5 14.50 4.86 13.90
N PHE A 6 14.59 4.40 12.65
CA PHE A 6 13.59 3.51 12.07
C PHE A 6 13.85 2.08 12.51
N ALA A 7 12.78 1.34 12.80
CA ALA A 7 12.81 -0.09 13.08
C ALA A 7 11.55 -0.72 12.48
N PHE A 8 11.59 -2.01 12.21
CA PHE A 8 10.41 -2.80 11.94
C PHE A 8 10.56 -4.17 12.62
N GLY A 9 9.43 -4.76 13.03
CA GLY A 9 9.41 -6.11 13.58
C GLY A 9 9.20 -7.14 12.48
N GLU A 10 9.93 -8.25 12.56
CA GLU A 10 9.60 -9.45 11.80
C GLU A 10 8.59 -10.28 12.60
N VAL A 11 7.36 -10.36 12.09
CA VAL A 11 6.29 -11.19 12.63
C VAL A 11 5.84 -12.09 11.49
N PHE A 12 6.26 -13.35 11.50
CA PHE A 12 6.00 -14.27 10.40
C PHE A 12 4.55 -14.79 10.41
N ASP A 13 3.63 -13.91 10.02
CA ASP A 13 2.18 -14.15 9.92
C ASP A 13 1.59 -13.23 8.84
N SER A 14 0.77 -13.74 7.94
CA SER A 14 0.15 -12.96 6.86
C SER A 14 -1.22 -12.37 7.23
N GLY A 15 -1.70 -12.59 8.44
CA GLY A 15 -2.95 -12.06 8.96
C GLY A 15 -2.81 -10.60 9.37
N THR A 16 -3.51 -9.71 8.67
CA THR A 16 -3.48 -8.26 8.97
C THR A 16 -3.85 -7.95 10.43
N ALA A 17 -4.82 -8.68 11.01
CA ALA A 17 -5.18 -8.51 12.42
C ALA A 17 -4.01 -8.81 13.37
N THR A 18 -3.26 -9.88 13.10
CA THR A 18 -2.07 -10.26 13.88
C THR A 18 -0.97 -9.21 13.74
N LEU A 19 -0.59 -8.87 12.50
CA LEU A 19 0.48 -7.90 12.24
C LEU A 19 0.19 -6.53 12.88
N THR A 20 -1.05 -6.07 12.75
CA THR A 20 -1.46 -4.77 13.28
C THR A 20 -1.52 -4.75 14.81
N GLU A 21 -1.75 -5.86 15.50
CA GLU A 21 -1.65 -5.93 16.97
C GLU A 21 -0.23 -5.54 17.44
N PHE A 22 0.82 -6.02 16.76
CA PHE A 22 2.20 -5.70 17.11
C PHE A 22 2.53 -4.22 16.94
N VAL A 23 1.96 -3.58 15.91
CA VAL A 23 2.13 -2.14 15.66
C VAL A 23 1.27 -1.34 16.65
N ARG A 24 -0.05 -1.56 16.61
CA ARG A 24 -1.05 -0.78 17.34
C ARG A 24 -0.96 -0.98 18.85
N ASP A 25 -0.84 -2.21 19.33
CA ASP A 25 -0.99 -2.54 20.74
C ASP A 25 0.34 -2.78 21.43
N ARG A 26 1.33 -3.32 20.72
CA ARG A 26 2.69 -3.55 21.26
C ARG A 26 3.69 -2.44 20.92
N GLY A 27 3.27 -1.45 20.12
CA GLY A 27 4.01 -0.21 19.90
C GLY A 27 5.21 -0.35 18.96
N LEU A 28 5.25 -1.38 18.10
CA LEU A 28 6.24 -1.43 17.03
C LEU A 28 5.98 -0.28 16.03
N PRO A 29 7.03 0.43 15.58
CA PRO A 29 6.87 1.52 14.61
C PRO A 29 6.43 1.04 13.22
N ALA A 30 6.73 -0.22 12.88
CA ALA A 30 6.39 -0.91 11.64
C ALA A 30 6.58 -2.43 11.82
N SER A 31 6.04 -3.21 10.89
CA SER A 31 6.32 -4.63 10.67
C SER A 31 6.84 -4.86 9.25
N LEU A 32 7.55 -5.98 9.07
CA LEU A 32 7.75 -6.58 7.76
C LEU A 32 6.39 -7.09 7.26
N ASP A 33 5.91 -6.57 6.14
CA ASP A 33 4.50 -6.69 5.73
C ASP A 33 4.21 -8.01 5.01
N PHE A 34 4.13 -9.12 5.77
CA PHE A 34 3.82 -10.45 5.23
C PHE A 34 2.42 -10.55 4.63
N ALA A 35 1.47 -9.73 5.10
CA ALA A 35 0.14 -9.64 4.50
C ALA A 35 0.23 -9.08 3.08
N PHE A 36 0.94 -7.96 2.90
CA PHE A 36 1.25 -7.42 1.58
C PHE A 36 2.02 -8.42 0.73
N GLN A 37 3.08 -9.04 1.27
CA GLN A 37 3.94 -9.94 0.50
C GLN A 37 3.15 -11.10 -0.09
N ASN A 38 2.33 -11.80 0.72
CA ASN A 38 1.53 -12.92 0.24
C ASN A 38 0.55 -12.45 -0.85
N ALA A 39 -0.17 -11.36 -0.60
CA ALA A 39 -1.13 -10.80 -1.54
C ALA A 39 -0.47 -10.31 -2.85
N ALA A 40 0.73 -9.73 -2.77
CA ALA A 40 1.48 -9.23 -3.91
C ALA A 40 2.00 -10.36 -4.81
N VAL A 41 2.44 -11.48 -4.22
CA VAL A 41 2.79 -12.69 -5.00
C VAL A 41 1.55 -13.23 -5.73
N GLN A 42 0.42 -13.38 -5.03
CA GLN A 42 -0.83 -13.84 -5.67
C GLN A 42 -1.28 -12.91 -6.79
N PHE A 43 -1.25 -11.60 -6.55
CA PHE A 43 -1.57 -10.59 -7.55
C PHE A 43 -0.63 -10.70 -8.75
N ALA A 44 0.68 -10.69 -8.54
CA ALA A 44 1.68 -10.76 -9.60
C ALA A 44 1.59 -12.06 -10.42
N SER A 45 1.25 -13.20 -9.80
CA SER A 45 1.01 -14.47 -10.48
C SER A 45 -0.29 -14.51 -11.31
N GLY A 46 -1.16 -13.50 -11.19
CA GLY A 46 -2.41 -13.39 -11.94
C GLY A 46 -3.58 -14.11 -11.31
N ASN A 47 -3.46 -14.43 -10.02
CA ASN A 47 -4.55 -14.98 -9.23
C ASN A 47 -5.53 -13.86 -8.83
N ASN A 48 -6.50 -14.19 -7.97
CA ASN A 48 -7.52 -13.24 -7.57
C ASN A 48 -6.92 -11.95 -6.95
N ILE A 49 -7.59 -10.82 -7.17
CA ILE A 49 -7.17 -9.51 -6.64
C ILE A 49 -7.75 -9.21 -5.25
N THR A 50 -8.51 -10.13 -4.67
CA THR A 50 -9.23 -9.92 -3.41
C THR A 50 -8.26 -9.75 -2.25
N ASP A 51 -7.18 -10.54 -2.22
CA ASP A 51 -6.21 -10.50 -1.12
C ASP A 51 -5.53 -9.12 -1.03
N ILE A 52 -5.06 -8.58 -2.17
CA ILE A 52 -4.39 -7.26 -2.17
C ILE A 52 -5.38 -6.13 -1.88
N THR A 53 -6.63 -6.26 -2.34
CA THR A 53 -7.71 -5.34 -1.99
C THR A 53 -8.02 -5.36 -0.49
N ASN A 54 -8.03 -6.53 0.14
CA ASN A 54 -8.23 -6.66 1.58
C ASN A 54 -7.07 -6.09 2.38
N VAL A 55 -5.82 -6.27 1.90
CA VAL A 55 -4.64 -5.66 2.53
C VAL A 55 -4.76 -4.15 2.57
N PHE A 56 -5.07 -3.51 1.44
CA PHE A 56 -5.25 -2.06 1.38
C PHE A 56 -6.49 -1.58 2.14
N GLY A 57 -7.58 -2.34 2.09
CA GLY A 57 -8.81 -2.04 2.83
C GLY A 57 -8.68 -2.12 4.36
N ALA A 58 -7.57 -2.67 4.86
CA ALA A 58 -7.27 -2.80 6.28
C ALA A 58 -6.14 -1.86 6.75
N ASP A 59 -5.72 -0.90 5.92
CA ASP A 59 -4.65 0.05 6.26
C ASP A 59 -4.97 0.86 7.53
N ASP A 60 -6.25 1.12 7.81
CA ASP A 60 -6.71 1.83 9.02
C ASP A 60 -6.35 1.11 10.34
N TRP A 61 -6.05 -0.19 10.28
CA TRP A 61 -5.66 -0.97 11.45
C TRP A 61 -4.24 -0.64 11.92
N TYR A 62 -3.40 -0.06 11.06
CA TYR A 62 -2.06 0.41 11.40
C TYR A 62 -2.04 1.81 12.01
N ILE A 63 -3.18 2.51 12.04
CA ILE A 63 -3.27 3.90 12.49
C ILE A 63 -3.10 3.98 14.00
N THR A 64 -2.13 4.79 14.41
CA THR A 64 -1.98 5.28 15.78
C THR A 64 -1.56 6.76 15.74
N GLY A 65 -1.36 7.39 16.90
CA GLY A 65 -0.80 8.74 16.97
C GLY A 65 0.63 8.86 16.40
N LYS A 66 1.26 7.75 15.98
CA LYS A 66 2.65 7.70 15.51
C LYS A 66 2.87 6.84 14.26
N THR A 67 1.89 6.03 13.84
CA THR A 67 2.07 5.02 12.79
C THR A 67 0.92 5.04 11.80
N ASN A 68 1.22 4.65 10.57
CA ASN A 68 0.26 4.36 9.51
C ASN A 68 0.82 3.16 8.70
N ALA A 69 0.00 2.59 7.82
CA ALA A 69 0.34 1.53 6.88
C ALA A 69 1.53 1.93 5.96
N TYR A 70 1.81 3.23 5.82
CA TYR A 70 2.92 3.75 5.01
C TYR A 70 4.29 3.43 5.61
N ASN A 71 4.33 3.13 6.91
CA ASN A 71 5.57 2.79 7.61
C ASN A 71 5.99 1.33 7.40
N GLN A 72 5.09 0.47 6.90
CA GLN A 72 5.36 -0.96 6.82
C GLN A 72 6.45 -1.24 5.78
N ALA A 73 7.34 -2.19 6.08
CA ALA A 73 8.36 -2.65 5.16
C ALA A 73 7.73 -3.65 4.20
N THR A 74 7.41 -3.21 2.98
CA THR A 74 6.85 -4.06 1.93
C THR A 74 7.98 -4.79 1.21
N PHE A 75 7.74 -6.04 0.83
CA PHE A 75 8.71 -6.92 0.20
C PHE A 75 7.98 -7.98 -0.63
N LEU A 76 8.70 -8.62 -1.56
CA LEU A 76 8.15 -9.70 -2.41
C LEU A 76 8.75 -11.07 -2.05
N ALA A 77 9.96 -11.06 -1.47
CA ALA A 77 10.74 -12.24 -1.15
C ALA A 77 11.80 -11.92 -0.10
N ASN A 78 12.29 -12.95 0.57
CA ASN A 78 13.38 -12.86 1.52
C ASN A 78 14.18 -14.17 1.58
N HIS A 79 15.12 -14.23 2.51
CA HIS A 79 16.05 -15.34 2.69
C HIS A 79 15.45 -16.61 3.32
N ASP A 80 14.19 -16.59 3.75
CA ASP A 80 13.53 -17.71 4.43
C ASP A 80 12.39 -18.29 3.59
N MET A 81 11.54 -17.43 3.03
CA MET A 81 10.43 -17.85 2.17
C MET A 81 10.91 -18.37 0.81
N GLY A 82 12.06 -17.86 0.35
CA GLY A 82 12.55 -18.08 -0.99
C GLY A 82 12.53 -16.81 -1.84
N ARG A 83 13.17 -16.92 -3.01
CA ARG A 83 13.26 -15.89 -4.05
C ARG A 83 11.90 -15.59 -4.68
N PHE A 84 11.68 -14.35 -5.10
CA PHE A 84 10.40 -13.95 -5.69
C PHE A 84 10.06 -14.76 -6.94
N GLY A 85 11.05 -15.00 -7.82
CA GLY A 85 10.87 -15.85 -9.00
C GLY A 85 10.39 -17.26 -8.67
N LYS A 86 10.85 -17.85 -7.56
CA LYS A 86 10.38 -19.18 -7.13
C LYS A 86 8.97 -19.13 -6.58
N LEU A 87 8.66 -18.10 -5.80
CA LEU A 87 7.32 -17.88 -5.26
C LEU A 87 6.29 -17.69 -6.39
N LEU A 88 6.67 -16.96 -7.46
CA LEU A 88 5.84 -16.84 -8.66
C LEU A 88 5.60 -18.17 -9.37
N GLN A 89 6.62 -19.04 -9.48
CA GLN A 89 6.45 -20.39 -10.03
C GLN A 89 5.49 -21.25 -9.21
N TRP A 90 5.48 -21.09 -7.88
CA TRP A 90 4.59 -21.85 -7.00
C TRP A 90 3.16 -21.33 -7.00
N ALA A 91 2.99 -20.01 -7.04
CA ALA A 91 1.67 -19.38 -7.01
C ALA A 91 0.99 -19.34 -8.40
N GLY A 92 1.77 -19.26 -9.47
CA GLY A 92 1.30 -19.15 -10.85
C GLY A 92 1.67 -20.34 -11.74
N SER A 93 1.80 -20.08 -13.04
CA SER A 93 2.26 -21.08 -14.00
C SER A 93 3.80 -21.11 -14.03
N PRO A 94 4.46 -22.25 -13.76
CA PRO A 94 5.93 -22.35 -13.78
C PRO A 94 6.55 -22.04 -15.15
N THR A 95 5.78 -22.23 -16.23
CA THR A 95 6.17 -21.93 -17.62
C THR A 95 5.48 -20.68 -18.16
N GLY A 96 4.85 -19.89 -17.28
CA GLY A 96 4.23 -18.62 -17.63
C GLY A 96 5.24 -17.50 -17.86
N ASP A 97 4.73 -16.29 -18.04
CA ASP A 97 5.57 -15.09 -18.19
C ASP A 97 6.09 -14.60 -16.83
N LEU A 98 7.06 -15.34 -16.27
CA LEU A 98 7.72 -14.96 -15.01
C LEU A 98 8.37 -13.58 -15.08
N TRP A 99 8.74 -13.12 -16.27
CA TRP A 99 9.29 -11.78 -16.44
C TRP A 99 8.21 -10.73 -16.23
N GLY A 100 7.10 -10.78 -16.98
CA GLY A 100 5.97 -9.88 -16.81
C GLY A 100 5.40 -9.90 -15.39
N ASP A 101 5.23 -11.10 -14.81
CA ASP A 101 4.78 -11.28 -13.43
C ASP A 101 5.74 -10.61 -12.44
N SER A 102 7.06 -10.76 -12.64
CA SER A 102 8.05 -10.11 -11.77
C SER A 102 7.99 -8.59 -11.86
N LEU A 103 7.91 -8.03 -13.07
CA LEU A 103 7.80 -6.58 -13.25
C LEU A 103 6.54 -6.02 -12.59
N LEU A 104 5.40 -6.71 -12.75
CA LEU A 104 4.14 -6.31 -12.14
C LEU A 104 4.19 -6.32 -10.60
N GLY A 105 4.88 -7.31 -10.00
CA GLY A 105 5.10 -7.34 -8.55
C GLY A 105 5.90 -6.14 -8.05
N TYR A 106 6.95 -5.74 -8.77
CA TYR A 106 7.71 -4.53 -8.43
C TYR A 106 6.91 -3.25 -8.68
N ASP A 107 6.15 -3.16 -9.77
CA ASP A 107 5.25 -2.04 -10.04
C ASP A 107 4.25 -1.86 -8.89
N LEU A 108 3.63 -2.96 -8.42
CA LEU A 108 2.73 -2.94 -7.26
C LEU A 108 3.45 -2.41 -6.01
N MET A 109 4.58 -3.02 -5.63
CA MET A 109 5.31 -2.67 -4.41
C MET A 109 5.81 -1.22 -4.41
N TYR A 110 6.25 -0.70 -5.55
CA TYR A 110 6.79 0.65 -5.65
C TYR A 110 5.72 1.73 -5.87
N MET A 111 4.54 1.40 -6.41
CA MET A 111 3.48 2.39 -6.62
C MET A 111 2.47 2.44 -5.47
N SER A 112 2.34 1.36 -4.70
CA SER A 112 1.50 1.34 -3.51
C SER A 112 2.20 1.97 -2.30
N ARG A 113 1.46 2.06 -1.21
CA ARG A 113 1.95 2.46 0.10
C ARG A 113 2.99 1.50 0.67
N GLY A 114 3.83 2.02 1.58
CA GLY A 114 4.88 1.26 2.26
C GLY A 114 6.29 1.63 1.83
N ILE A 115 7.26 0.92 2.43
CA ILE A 115 8.69 1.07 2.18
C ILE A 115 9.17 -0.17 1.41
N PRO A 116 9.42 -0.05 0.09
CA PRO A 116 9.87 -1.18 -0.73
C PRO A 116 11.24 -1.71 -0.28
N ASN A 117 11.32 -3.02 -0.04
CA ASN A 117 12.55 -3.75 0.27
C ASN A 117 12.76 -4.84 -0.78
N VAL A 118 13.87 -4.73 -1.53
CA VAL A 118 14.27 -5.71 -2.54
C VAL A 118 15.30 -6.66 -1.95
N TYR A 119 15.09 -7.97 -2.11
CA TYR A 119 16.04 -8.97 -1.67
C TYR A 119 17.14 -9.15 -2.73
N TYR A 120 18.41 -9.06 -2.30
CA TYR A 120 19.58 -9.01 -3.18
C TYR A 120 19.58 -10.18 -4.17
N GLY A 121 19.83 -9.95 -5.45
CA GLY A 121 19.84 -11.01 -6.46
C GLY A 121 18.51 -11.17 -7.21
N ASP A 122 17.38 -10.72 -6.65
CA ASP A 122 16.12 -10.73 -7.39
C ASP A 122 16.16 -9.72 -8.54
N GLU A 123 16.90 -8.61 -8.39
CA GLU A 123 17.11 -7.60 -9.44
C GLU A 123 17.85 -8.15 -10.68
N VAL A 124 18.60 -9.24 -10.52
CA VAL A 124 19.29 -9.98 -11.58
C VAL A 124 18.59 -11.30 -11.93
N GLY A 125 17.34 -11.48 -11.48
CA GLY A 125 16.49 -12.58 -11.89
C GLY A 125 16.82 -13.94 -11.26
N MET A 126 17.47 -13.98 -10.09
CA MET A 126 17.66 -15.25 -9.37
C MET A 126 16.32 -15.91 -9.03
N ILE A 127 16.15 -17.18 -9.40
CA ILE A 127 14.95 -17.96 -9.07
C ILE A 127 15.24 -18.89 -7.87
N GLY A 128 16.38 -19.57 -7.84
CA GLY A 128 16.66 -20.59 -6.83
C GLY A 128 15.74 -21.81 -6.90
N THR A 129 15.98 -22.78 -6.02
CA THR A 129 15.20 -24.04 -5.99
C THR A 129 14.14 -24.10 -4.90
N GLY A 130 14.06 -23.09 -4.03
CA GLY A 130 13.07 -22.95 -2.96
C GLY A 130 13.61 -23.28 -1.56
N GLY A 131 12.89 -22.83 -0.53
CA GLY A 131 13.35 -22.88 0.87
C GLY A 131 14.36 -21.78 1.19
N ASP A 132 14.93 -21.82 2.39
CA ASP A 132 15.78 -20.76 2.93
C ASP A 132 17.20 -20.79 2.34
N GLN A 133 17.84 -21.97 2.29
CA GLN A 133 19.23 -22.12 1.82
C GLN A 133 19.35 -21.84 0.32
N ALA A 134 18.40 -22.30 -0.49
CA ALA A 134 18.40 -22.07 -1.93
C ALA A 134 17.87 -20.68 -2.32
N ALA A 135 17.80 -19.75 -1.38
CA ALA A 135 17.58 -18.32 -1.60
C ALA A 135 18.82 -17.48 -1.26
N ARG A 136 19.96 -18.12 -0.95
CA ARG A 136 21.17 -17.45 -0.44
C ARG A 136 22.37 -17.58 -1.39
N GLN A 137 22.10 -17.57 -2.70
CA GLN A 137 23.13 -17.64 -3.74
C GLN A 137 24.19 -16.55 -3.59
N ASP A 138 25.42 -16.85 -4.00
CA ASP A 138 26.49 -15.86 -4.10
C ASP A 138 26.21 -14.88 -5.25
N MET A 139 26.44 -13.58 -5.03
CA MET A 139 26.50 -12.59 -6.13
C MET A 139 27.82 -12.66 -6.91
N PHE A 140 28.83 -13.29 -6.33
CA PHE A 140 30.18 -13.51 -6.88
C PHE A 140 30.26 -14.86 -7.59
N PRO A 141 31.37 -15.19 -8.29
CA PRO A 141 31.56 -16.51 -8.85
C PRO A 141 31.42 -17.60 -7.78
N THR A 142 30.42 -18.45 -7.95
CA THR A 142 30.07 -19.43 -6.92
C THR A 142 30.88 -20.74 -7.06
N SER A 143 31.25 -21.31 -5.91
CA SER A 143 31.81 -22.66 -5.82
C SER A 143 30.73 -23.75 -5.77
N VAL A 144 29.46 -23.39 -5.58
CA VAL A 144 28.34 -24.33 -5.53
C VAL A 144 27.91 -24.70 -6.94
N THR A 145 28.24 -25.92 -7.37
CA THR A 145 28.02 -26.37 -8.76
C THR A 145 26.56 -26.27 -9.19
N SER A 146 25.59 -26.57 -8.32
CA SER A 146 24.16 -26.52 -8.66
C SER A 146 23.67 -25.11 -9.00
N TRP A 147 24.19 -24.07 -8.34
CA TRP A 147 23.79 -22.68 -8.57
C TRP A 147 24.22 -22.15 -9.94
N ARG A 148 25.29 -22.73 -10.51
CA ARG A 148 25.79 -22.35 -11.84
C ARG A 148 24.79 -22.61 -12.96
N SER A 149 23.94 -23.61 -12.78
CA SER A 149 22.94 -24.07 -13.76
C SER A 149 21.50 -23.65 -13.43
N GLU A 150 21.29 -22.87 -12.37
CA GLU A 150 19.95 -22.42 -12.01
C GLU A 150 19.36 -21.51 -13.09
N ALA A 151 18.09 -21.74 -13.41
CA ALA A 151 17.33 -20.88 -14.30
C ALA A 151 17.21 -19.46 -13.70
N ARG A 152 17.15 -18.47 -14.58
CA ARG A 152 16.95 -17.07 -14.21
C ARG A 152 15.81 -16.47 -15.01
N ILE A 153 15.16 -15.48 -14.42
CA ILE A 153 14.13 -14.70 -15.12
C ILE A 153 14.86 -13.83 -16.15
N ALA A 154 14.45 -13.93 -17.42
CA ALA A 154 14.96 -13.10 -18.52
C ALA A 154 16.49 -13.13 -18.73
N ALA A 155 17.17 -14.20 -18.29
CA ALA A 155 18.60 -14.38 -18.47
C ALA A 155 19.00 -15.86 -18.47
N ASP A 156 20.13 -16.17 -19.08
CA ASP A 156 20.75 -17.50 -19.00
C ASP A 156 21.31 -17.78 -17.60
N PRO A 157 21.46 -19.07 -17.22
CA PRO A 157 22.17 -19.46 -16.00
C PRO A 157 23.55 -18.80 -15.90
N ILE A 158 23.99 -18.47 -14.68
CA ILE A 158 25.20 -17.67 -14.45
C ILE A 158 26.50 -18.39 -14.82
N GLY A 159 26.49 -19.73 -14.86
CA GLY A 159 27.69 -20.53 -15.08
C GLY A 159 28.75 -20.26 -14.01
N THR A 160 29.97 -19.95 -14.42
CA THR A 160 31.09 -19.58 -13.51
C THR A 160 31.25 -18.06 -13.35
N GLY A 161 30.29 -17.27 -13.86
CA GLY A 161 30.34 -15.81 -13.85
C GLY A 161 29.97 -15.18 -12.50
N SER A 162 29.95 -13.85 -12.47
CA SER A 162 29.46 -13.05 -11.34
C SER A 162 28.27 -12.21 -11.77
N TYR A 163 27.24 -12.17 -10.92
CA TYR A 163 26.06 -11.32 -11.09
C TYR A 163 26.36 -9.83 -11.00
N LEU A 164 27.55 -9.44 -10.55
CA LEU A 164 27.99 -8.04 -10.45
C LEU A 164 28.56 -7.50 -11.76
N ILE A 165 28.76 -8.37 -12.77
CA ILE A 165 29.32 -8.03 -14.08
C ILE A 165 28.17 -7.92 -15.09
N GLY A 166 28.01 -6.74 -15.70
CA GLY A 166 26.88 -6.41 -16.58
C GLY A 166 25.68 -5.85 -15.79
N ARG A 167 25.30 -4.60 -16.06
CA ARG A 167 24.30 -3.84 -15.26
C ARG A 167 22.97 -3.58 -15.98
N ASN A 168 22.59 -4.47 -16.90
CA ASN A 168 21.47 -4.25 -17.81
C ASN A 168 20.47 -5.41 -17.72
N HIS A 169 20.03 -5.74 -16.50
CA HIS A 169 18.99 -6.75 -16.31
C HIS A 169 17.62 -6.07 -16.33
N PRO A 170 16.60 -6.61 -17.03
CA PRO A 170 15.30 -5.94 -17.16
C PRO A 170 14.62 -5.63 -15.81
N ILE A 171 14.78 -6.49 -14.81
CA ILE A 171 14.24 -6.24 -13.46
C ILE A 171 15.01 -5.11 -12.76
N GLN A 172 16.33 -5.09 -12.85
CA GLN A 172 17.17 -4.02 -12.32
C GLN A 172 16.84 -2.66 -12.96
N GLU A 173 16.67 -2.62 -14.28
CA GLU A 173 16.27 -1.41 -15.01
C GLU A 173 14.89 -0.92 -14.56
N ARG A 174 13.92 -1.84 -14.44
CA ARG A 174 12.58 -1.52 -13.92
C ARG A 174 12.65 -0.92 -12.52
N ILE A 175 13.38 -1.53 -11.60
CA ILE A 175 13.57 -1.01 -10.23
C ILE A 175 14.24 0.37 -10.25
N THR A 176 15.20 0.60 -11.15
CA THR A 176 15.85 1.90 -11.31
C THR A 176 14.86 2.97 -11.76
N TRP A 177 14.02 2.67 -12.74
CA TRP A 177 12.96 3.58 -13.20
C TRP A 177 11.88 3.80 -12.13
N LEU A 178 11.50 2.77 -11.37
CA LEU A 178 10.54 2.90 -10.27
C LEU A 178 11.09 3.79 -9.13
N ASN A 179 12.38 3.70 -8.83
CA ASN A 179 13.03 4.61 -7.89
C ASN A 179 13.02 6.05 -8.40
N SER A 180 13.30 6.25 -9.70
CA SER A 180 13.24 7.58 -10.32
C SER A 180 11.82 8.16 -10.27
N LEU A 181 10.81 7.34 -10.61
CA LEU A 181 9.40 7.71 -10.52
C LEU A 181 9.01 8.18 -9.10
N ARG A 182 9.43 7.46 -8.04
CA ARG A 182 9.15 7.85 -6.65
C ARG A 182 9.94 9.09 -6.20
N ALA A 183 11.10 9.36 -6.82
CA ALA A 183 11.89 10.57 -6.55
C ALA A 183 11.24 11.81 -7.20
N ASP A 184 10.80 11.67 -8.45
CA ASP A 184 10.18 12.74 -9.23
C ASP A 184 8.75 13.04 -8.76
N HIS A 185 8.05 12.04 -8.24
CA HIS A 185 6.68 12.16 -7.72
C HIS A 185 6.57 11.67 -6.27
N PRO A 186 6.95 12.49 -5.26
CA PRO A 186 7.00 12.10 -3.86
C PRO A 186 5.68 11.58 -3.27
N ALA A 187 4.53 11.94 -3.86
CA ALA A 187 3.23 11.40 -3.47
C ALA A 187 3.15 9.87 -3.63
N LEU A 188 3.91 9.27 -4.56
CA LEU A 188 4.02 7.81 -4.68
C LEU A 188 4.82 7.19 -3.53
N LYS A 189 5.58 7.97 -2.77
CA LYS A 189 6.27 7.50 -1.55
C LYS A 189 5.41 7.67 -0.30
N THR A 190 4.90 8.87 -0.07
CA THR A 190 4.29 9.24 1.22
C THR A 190 2.86 9.78 1.12
N GLY A 191 2.34 9.97 -0.08
CA GLY A 191 0.99 10.49 -0.29
C GLY A 191 -0.07 9.48 0.13
N ALA A 192 -1.20 10.00 0.58
CA ALA A 192 -2.33 9.18 1.03
C ALA A 192 -2.77 8.22 -0.08
N GLN A 193 -3.09 6.97 0.28
CA GLN A 193 -3.57 5.97 -0.67
C GLN A 193 -5.09 5.81 -0.54
N ILE A 194 -5.83 6.11 -1.61
CA ILE A 194 -7.29 5.94 -1.65
C ILE A 194 -7.64 4.87 -2.67
N GLN A 195 -8.24 3.77 -2.23
CA GLN A 195 -8.70 2.74 -3.16
C GLN A 195 -9.85 3.26 -4.04
N ARG A 196 -9.74 3.09 -5.36
CA ARG A 196 -10.72 3.60 -6.35
C ARG A 196 -11.41 2.50 -7.15
N TYR A 197 -10.71 1.39 -7.40
CA TYR A 197 -11.21 0.30 -8.25
C TYR A 197 -10.60 -1.03 -7.83
N SER A 198 -11.41 -2.09 -7.87
CA SER A 198 -10.97 -3.48 -7.68
C SER A 198 -11.97 -4.41 -8.35
N ALA A 199 -11.78 -4.64 -9.65
CA ALA A 199 -12.59 -5.56 -10.42
C ALA A 199 -11.83 -5.98 -11.69
N ASN A 200 -12.31 -7.00 -12.41
CA ASN A 200 -11.77 -7.37 -13.73
C ASN A 200 -10.26 -7.61 -13.78
N ASN A 201 -9.65 -8.13 -12.71
CA ASN A 201 -8.20 -8.32 -12.60
C ASN A 201 -7.40 -7.01 -12.65
N VAL A 202 -8.04 -5.91 -12.23
CA VAL A 202 -7.44 -4.58 -12.12
C VAL A 202 -7.70 -4.03 -10.73
N ILE A 203 -6.64 -3.50 -10.13
CA ILE A 203 -6.76 -2.61 -8.96
C ILE A 203 -6.36 -1.21 -9.38
N ALA A 204 -7.04 -0.21 -8.82
CA ALA A 204 -6.63 1.18 -8.95
C ALA A 204 -6.80 1.94 -7.65
N PHE A 205 -5.88 2.85 -7.40
CA PHE A 205 -5.86 3.70 -6.22
C PHE A 205 -5.27 5.07 -6.56
N SER A 206 -5.73 6.09 -5.86
CA SER A 206 -5.14 7.42 -5.93
C SER A 206 -4.00 7.55 -4.93
N ARG A 207 -2.95 8.29 -5.30
CA ARG A 207 -1.93 8.82 -4.40
C ARG A 207 -2.06 10.34 -4.35
N ILE A 208 -2.28 10.88 -3.15
CA ILE A 208 -2.59 12.31 -2.96
C ILE A 208 -1.37 13.08 -2.50
N ASP A 209 -0.95 14.06 -3.30
CA ASP A 209 0.02 15.07 -2.94
C ASP A 209 -0.69 16.23 -2.25
N LEU A 210 -0.63 16.28 -0.91
CA LEU A 210 -1.23 17.38 -0.16
C LEU A 210 -0.44 18.69 -0.28
N VAL A 211 0.85 18.65 -0.64
CA VAL A 211 1.70 19.85 -0.76
C VAL A 211 1.35 20.61 -2.03
N ASN A 212 1.33 19.92 -3.17
CA ASN A 212 1.00 20.51 -4.46
C ASN A 212 -0.49 20.43 -4.79
N ARG A 213 -1.29 19.77 -3.91
CA ARG A 213 -2.71 19.48 -4.11
C ARG A 213 -2.96 18.74 -5.41
N LYS A 214 -2.16 17.69 -5.67
CA LYS A 214 -2.21 16.89 -6.90
C LYS A 214 -2.68 15.47 -6.61
N GLU A 215 -3.39 14.89 -7.56
CA GLU A 215 -3.81 13.50 -7.53
C GLU A 215 -3.09 12.71 -8.60
N TYR A 216 -2.54 11.56 -8.21
CA TYR A 216 -1.99 10.56 -9.10
C TYR A 216 -2.92 9.35 -9.09
N LEU A 217 -3.44 8.95 -10.25
CA LEU A 217 -4.17 7.70 -10.39
C LEU A 217 -3.21 6.59 -10.81
N VAL A 218 -3.10 5.56 -9.98
CA VAL A 218 -2.35 4.33 -10.29
C VAL A 218 -3.35 3.23 -10.64
N ALA A 219 -3.12 2.49 -11.71
CA ALA A 219 -3.88 1.29 -12.04
C ALA A 219 -2.96 0.16 -12.52
N LEU A 220 -3.20 -1.05 -12.04
CA LEU A 220 -2.40 -2.25 -12.35
C LEU A 220 -3.32 -3.38 -12.80
N ASN A 221 -2.96 -4.04 -13.90
CA ASN A 221 -3.69 -5.17 -14.47
C ASN A 221 -2.89 -6.45 -14.29
N ASN A 222 -3.44 -7.40 -13.54
CA ASN A 222 -2.79 -8.70 -13.33
C ASN A 222 -3.28 -9.81 -14.26
N SER A 223 -4.07 -9.49 -15.29
CA SER A 223 -4.41 -10.45 -16.33
C SER A 223 -3.47 -10.38 -17.53
N GLN A 224 -3.45 -11.47 -18.31
CA GLN A 224 -2.73 -11.57 -19.59
C GLN A 224 -3.52 -10.97 -20.77
N VAL A 225 -4.47 -10.07 -20.49
CA VAL A 225 -5.27 -9.39 -21.52
C VAL A 225 -5.37 -7.92 -21.15
N THR A 226 -5.17 -7.04 -22.12
CA THR A 226 -5.41 -5.60 -21.95
C THR A 226 -6.83 -5.34 -21.47
N LYS A 227 -6.98 -4.49 -20.46
CA LYS A 227 -8.27 -4.08 -19.92
C LYS A 227 -8.56 -2.65 -20.32
N SER A 228 -9.66 -2.43 -21.03
CA SER A 228 -10.09 -1.12 -21.54
C SER A 228 -11.45 -0.74 -21.00
N GLY A 229 -11.81 0.54 -21.09
CA GLY A 229 -13.12 1.03 -20.62
C GLY A 229 -13.25 1.06 -19.10
N LEU A 230 -12.12 1.10 -18.38
CA LEU A 230 -12.10 1.12 -16.92
C LEU A 230 -12.51 2.51 -16.45
N ARG A 231 -13.77 2.63 -16.03
CA ARG A 231 -14.33 3.88 -15.48
C ARG A 231 -14.02 3.98 -13.99
N ILE A 232 -13.17 4.93 -13.62
CA ILE A 232 -12.61 5.07 -12.27
C ILE A 232 -12.89 6.46 -11.73
N LYS A 233 -13.48 6.54 -10.53
CA LYS A 233 -13.71 7.80 -9.83
C LYS A 233 -12.39 8.34 -9.26
N THR A 234 -12.18 9.64 -9.40
CA THR A 234 -11.06 10.40 -8.81
C THR A 234 -11.59 11.54 -7.96
N SER A 235 -10.71 12.29 -7.29
CA SER A 235 -11.04 13.53 -6.57
C SER A 235 -10.78 14.79 -7.41
N SER A 236 -10.41 14.64 -8.69
CA SER A 236 -10.03 15.75 -9.57
C SER A 236 -10.96 15.82 -10.78
N PRO A 237 -12.10 16.52 -10.70
CA PRO A 237 -13.02 16.71 -11.83
C PRO A 237 -12.51 17.72 -12.86
N ASN A 238 -13.01 17.62 -14.08
CA ASN A 238 -12.77 18.55 -15.19
C ASN A 238 -11.29 18.86 -15.44
N THR A 239 -10.40 17.88 -15.32
CA THR A 239 -8.97 18.05 -15.57
C THR A 239 -8.42 16.94 -16.46
N VAL A 240 -7.40 17.30 -17.24
CA VAL A 240 -6.56 16.31 -17.91
C VAL A 240 -5.77 15.54 -16.86
N PHE A 241 -5.62 14.25 -17.08
CA PHE A 241 -4.69 13.34 -16.43
C PHE A 241 -3.66 12.91 -17.48
N SER A 242 -2.38 13.20 -17.24
CA SER A 242 -1.28 12.90 -18.16
C SER A 242 -0.42 11.77 -17.61
N GLN A 243 0.03 10.87 -18.48
CA GLN A 243 0.85 9.74 -18.09
C GLN A 243 2.23 10.17 -17.57
N VAL A 244 2.61 9.61 -16.41
CA VAL A 244 3.95 9.70 -15.83
C VAL A 244 4.63 8.32 -15.73
N TRP A 245 3.85 7.23 -15.85
CA TRP A 245 4.38 5.87 -15.97
C TRP A 245 3.51 4.99 -16.88
N GLY A 246 4.14 4.03 -17.56
CA GLY A 246 3.45 2.98 -18.29
C GLY A 246 3.02 3.43 -19.69
N GLN A 247 1.86 2.96 -20.12
CA GLN A 247 1.39 3.16 -21.49
C GLN A 247 0.93 4.61 -21.71
N THR A 248 1.38 5.23 -22.82
CA THR A 248 1.03 6.61 -23.16
C THR A 248 -0.47 6.78 -23.31
N GLN A 249 -1.06 7.54 -22.40
CA GLN A 249 -2.45 7.94 -22.45
C GLN A 249 -2.65 9.30 -21.76
N SER A 250 -3.60 10.06 -22.29
CA SER A 250 -4.05 11.33 -21.74
C SER A 250 -5.56 11.31 -21.73
N VAL A 251 -6.16 11.39 -20.55
CA VAL A 251 -7.62 11.30 -20.36
C VAL A 251 -8.11 12.53 -19.64
N THR A 252 -9.36 12.93 -19.85
CA THR A 252 -9.97 14.05 -19.12
C THR A 252 -11.03 13.51 -18.19
N SER A 253 -10.99 13.90 -16.93
CA SER A 253 -12.06 13.58 -15.98
C SER A 253 -13.31 14.38 -16.28
N ASP A 254 -14.48 13.76 -16.15
CA ASP A 254 -15.76 14.46 -16.27
C ASP A 254 -16.06 15.35 -15.04
N ALA A 255 -17.25 15.97 -15.04
CA ALA A 255 -17.67 16.86 -13.96
C ALA A 255 -17.82 16.14 -12.62
N GLU A 256 -18.09 14.84 -12.66
CA GLU A 256 -18.14 13.96 -11.51
C GLU A 256 -16.76 13.36 -11.17
N GLY A 257 -15.69 13.71 -11.87
CA GLY A 257 -14.34 13.24 -11.57
C GLY A 257 -14.05 11.81 -12.01
N TYR A 258 -14.86 11.21 -12.88
CA TYR A 258 -14.52 9.92 -13.47
C TYR A 258 -13.61 10.07 -14.68
N VAL A 259 -12.62 9.19 -14.76
CA VAL A 259 -11.82 8.95 -15.96
C VAL A 259 -12.13 7.57 -16.53
N THR A 260 -11.96 7.41 -17.84
CA THR A 260 -12.01 6.09 -18.50
C THR A 260 -10.63 5.79 -19.04
N ILE A 261 -9.99 4.75 -18.52
CA ILE A 261 -8.61 4.38 -18.87
C ILE A 261 -8.54 2.98 -19.46
N TRP A 262 -7.35 2.62 -19.93
CA TRP A 262 -6.97 1.25 -20.24
C TRP A 262 -5.63 0.92 -19.60
N VAL A 263 -5.41 -0.37 -19.31
CA VAL A 263 -4.16 -0.89 -18.75
C VAL A 263 -3.78 -2.14 -19.54
N GLY A 264 -2.56 -2.15 -20.08
CA GLY A 264 -2.02 -3.29 -20.82
C GLY A 264 -2.00 -4.56 -19.97
N ASP A 265 -1.88 -5.73 -20.61
CA ASP A 265 -1.68 -6.98 -19.87
C ASP A 265 -0.44 -6.90 -18.97
N ARG A 266 -0.52 -7.47 -17.77
CA ARG A 266 0.58 -7.54 -16.80
C ARG A 266 1.35 -6.22 -16.58
N GLN A 267 0.67 -5.09 -16.70
CA GLN A 267 1.31 -3.77 -16.68
C GLN A 267 0.59 -2.82 -15.72
N ALA A 268 1.27 -1.71 -15.41
CA ALA A 268 0.74 -0.61 -14.63
C ALA A 268 0.77 0.70 -15.43
N VAL A 269 -0.15 1.61 -15.10
CA VAL A 269 -0.14 3.01 -15.54
C VAL A 269 -0.22 3.92 -14.32
N VAL A 270 0.49 5.05 -14.38
CA VAL A 270 0.33 6.17 -13.43
C VAL A 270 0.03 7.44 -14.21
N LEU A 271 -1.08 8.09 -13.85
CA LEU A 271 -1.53 9.35 -14.47
C LEU A 271 -1.58 10.46 -13.42
N GLU A 272 -1.07 11.64 -13.75
CA GLU A 272 -1.09 12.83 -12.90
C GLU A 272 -2.15 13.83 -13.36
N ALA A 273 -2.99 14.28 -12.42
CA ALA A 273 -3.94 15.39 -12.66
C ALA A 273 -3.20 16.70 -12.97
N GLN A 274 -3.53 17.34 -14.10
CA GLN A 274 -2.89 18.57 -14.56
C GLN A 274 -3.39 19.83 -13.84
N SER A 275 -4.57 19.79 -13.22
CA SER A 275 -5.07 20.82 -12.30
C SER A 275 -4.80 20.47 -10.84
N ALA A 276 -4.87 21.45 -9.94
CA ALA A 276 -4.90 21.17 -8.51
C ALA A 276 -6.29 20.64 -8.10
N LEU A 277 -6.36 19.92 -6.98
CA LEU A 277 -7.62 19.48 -6.38
C LEU A 277 -8.59 20.67 -6.17
N PRO A 278 -9.91 20.47 -6.37
CA PRO A 278 -10.91 21.50 -6.11
C PRO A 278 -10.77 22.11 -4.71
N ALA A 279 -11.04 23.41 -4.58
CA ALA A 279 -11.02 24.05 -3.27
C ALA A 279 -12.20 23.54 -2.41
N ALA A 280 -11.89 23.09 -1.20
CA ALA A 280 -12.84 22.62 -0.20
C ALA A 280 -12.82 23.60 1.00
N GLY A 281 -13.33 24.81 0.78
CA GLY A 281 -13.27 25.93 1.73
C GLY A 281 -14.23 25.81 2.92
N THR A 282 -15.17 24.88 2.88
CA THR A 282 -16.07 24.56 3.99
C THR A 282 -16.14 23.05 4.15
N VAL A 283 -16.21 22.60 5.41
CA VAL A 283 -16.45 21.19 5.74
C VAL A 283 -17.88 21.09 6.24
N GLY A 284 -18.67 20.18 5.66
CA GLY A 284 -20.04 19.92 6.09
C GLY A 284 -20.13 19.25 7.45
N THR A 285 -21.31 18.74 7.79
CA THR A 285 -21.53 18.01 9.05
C THR A 285 -20.72 16.72 9.08
N VAL A 286 -19.77 16.63 10.02
CA VAL A 286 -19.00 15.40 10.28
C VAL A 286 -19.83 14.48 11.17
N SER A 287 -20.22 13.34 10.63
CA SER A 287 -20.86 12.26 11.38
C SER A 287 -19.80 11.33 11.95
N LEU A 288 -19.89 11.01 13.23
CA LEU A 288 -19.07 9.98 13.88
C LEU A 288 -19.98 8.83 14.28
N THR A 289 -19.54 7.60 14.02
CA THR A 289 -20.13 6.39 14.58
C THR A 289 -19.05 5.60 15.31
N MET A 290 -19.48 4.76 16.24
CA MET A 290 -18.57 3.92 17.01
C MET A 290 -19.24 2.57 17.29
N THR A 291 -18.81 1.54 16.55
CA THR A 291 -19.26 0.15 16.76
C THR A 291 -18.26 -0.61 17.65
N LYS A 292 -18.71 -1.70 18.27
CA LYS A 292 -17.87 -2.60 19.10
C LYS A 292 -18.02 -4.03 18.61
N ASP A 293 -16.91 -4.76 18.52
CA ASP A 293 -16.96 -6.20 18.27
C ASP A 293 -17.51 -6.95 19.50
N SER A 294 -18.29 -8.00 19.26
CA SER A 294 -18.87 -8.80 20.35
C SER A 294 -17.78 -9.58 21.08
N GLY A 295 -17.81 -9.57 22.42
CA GLY A 295 -16.90 -10.36 23.25
C GLY A 295 -15.46 -9.83 23.36
N VAL A 296 -15.11 -8.70 22.72
CA VAL A 296 -13.79 -8.06 22.85
C VAL A 296 -13.92 -6.54 22.97
N ALA A 297 -13.00 -5.89 23.68
CA ALA A 297 -12.97 -4.44 23.83
C ALA A 297 -12.37 -3.70 22.62
N LEU A 298 -12.72 -4.08 21.39
CA LEU A 298 -12.29 -3.38 20.18
C LEU A 298 -13.42 -2.50 19.66
N TRP A 299 -13.20 -1.19 19.73
CA TRP A 299 -14.11 -0.18 19.20
C TRP A 299 -13.63 0.30 17.83
N LYS A 300 -14.56 0.62 16.93
CA LYS A 300 -14.27 1.04 15.55
C LYS A 300 -14.88 2.41 15.28
N PRO A 301 -14.21 3.51 15.70
CA PRO A 301 -14.59 4.84 15.28
C PRO A 301 -14.57 4.95 13.76
N ARG A 302 -15.62 5.53 13.19
CA ARG A 302 -15.73 5.83 11.76
C ARG A 302 -16.33 7.21 11.56
N ALA A 303 -15.64 8.05 10.81
CA ALA A 303 -16.10 9.39 10.48
C ALA A 303 -16.55 9.46 9.01
N SER A 304 -17.59 10.23 8.73
CA SER A 304 -18.06 10.46 7.36
C SER A 304 -18.69 11.83 7.19
N ILE A 305 -18.70 12.31 5.95
CA ILE A 305 -19.41 13.50 5.50
C ILE A 305 -20.23 13.09 4.27
N SER A 306 -21.52 13.40 4.25
CA SER A 306 -22.39 13.04 3.12
C SER A 306 -21.98 13.80 1.85
N GLY A 307 -21.85 13.09 0.73
CA GLY A 307 -21.50 13.70 -0.57
C GLY A 307 -20.10 14.31 -0.63
N TRP A 308 -19.18 13.86 0.22
CA TRP A 308 -17.84 14.42 0.31
C TRP A 308 -16.85 13.70 -0.61
N ASP A 309 -16.16 14.47 -1.46
CA ASP A 309 -15.21 13.97 -2.46
C ASP A 309 -13.77 14.51 -2.27
N ASP A 310 -13.56 15.46 -1.35
CA ASP A 310 -12.24 15.98 -1.03
C ASP A 310 -11.43 14.90 -0.27
N PRO A 311 -10.18 14.61 -0.70
CA PRO A 311 -9.33 13.61 -0.05
C PRO A 311 -8.72 14.18 1.24
N SER A 312 -9.59 14.55 2.18
CA SER A 312 -9.26 15.17 3.44
C SER A 312 -8.67 14.17 4.44
N THR A 313 -7.96 14.69 5.42
CA THR A 313 -7.49 13.92 6.57
C THR A 313 -8.51 13.98 7.72
N CYS A 314 -8.70 12.90 8.46
CA CYS A 314 -9.49 12.83 9.68
C CYS A 314 -8.61 12.44 10.86
N THR A 315 -8.51 13.35 11.84
CA THR A 315 -7.85 13.08 13.12
C THR A 315 -8.90 12.59 14.13
N PHE A 316 -8.71 11.38 14.66
CA PHE A 316 -9.49 10.90 15.80
C PHE A 316 -8.84 11.38 17.09
N VAL A 317 -9.65 11.93 17.99
CA VAL A 317 -9.20 12.42 19.30
C VAL A 317 -9.98 11.75 20.42
N VAL A 318 -9.33 11.57 21.57
CA VAL A 318 -9.91 10.94 22.75
C VAL A 318 -9.76 11.82 23.99
N GLN A 319 -10.74 11.78 24.86
CA GLN A 319 -10.68 12.32 26.21
C GLN A 319 -11.13 11.24 27.19
N VAL A 320 -10.34 11.00 28.23
CA VAL A 320 -10.60 9.96 29.24
C VAL A 320 -10.93 10.63 30.57
N ASN A 321 -12.07 10.28 31.17
CA ASN A 321 -12.56 10.79 32.47
C ASN A 321 -12.51 12.32 32.61
N GLY A 322 -12.83 13.05 31.52
CA GLY A 322 -12.83 14.52 31.51
C GLY A 322 -11.44 15.18 31.49
N GLY A 323 -10.37 14.41 31.25
CA GLY A 323 -9.01 14.93 31.12
C GLY A 323 -8.76 15.75 29.86
N ALA A 324 -7.49 15.93 29.48
CA ALA A 324 -7.13 16.60 28.22
C ALA A 324 -7.45 15.73 27.00
N TRP A 325 -7.80 16.37 25.89
CA TRP A 325 -7.91 15.70 24.60
C TRP A 325 -6.54 15.26 24.09
N GLN A 326 -6.47 14.05 23.55
CA GLN A 326 -5.27 13.45 22.98
C GLN A 326 -5.56 12.91 21.58
N VAL A 327 -4.55 12.96 20.70
CA VAL A 327 -4.66 12.37 19.36
C VAL A 327 -4.56 10.85 19.45
N LEU A 328 -5.56 10.16 18.91
CA LEU A 328 -5.54 8.71 18.74
C LEU A 328 -4.79 8.30 17.48
N GLY A 329 -5.00 9.04 16.39
CA GLY A 329 -4.41 8.78 15.07
C GLY A 329 -5.02 9.64 13.99
N VAL A 330 -4.41 9.60 12.79
CA VAL A 330 -4.88 10.32 11.61
C VAL A 330 -5.09 9.32 10.49
N ASP A 331 -6.29 9.31 9.92
CA ASP A 331 -6.62 8.59 8.70
C ASP A 331 -6.71 9.58 7.54
N ASP A 332 -6.02 9.30 6.45
CA ASP A 332 -6.00 10.11 5.23
C ASP A 332 -6.58 9.36 4.01
N SER A 333 -7.17 8.19 4.22
CA SER A 333 -8.00 7.49 3.23
C SER A 333 -9.48 7.73 3.52
N ILE A 334 -10.19 8.36 2.58
CA ILE A 334 -11.63 8.63 2.69
C ILE A 334 -12.43 7.33 2.93
N ASP A 335 -13.52 7.43 3.71
CA ASP A 335 -14.07 6.36 4.59
C ASP A 335 -13.27 6.20 5.90
N TRP A 336 -12.98 7.32 6.58
CA TRP A 336 -12.04 7.35 7.70
C TRP A 336 -12.44 6.44 8.85
N LYS A 337 -11.53 5.55 9.24
CA LYS A 337 -11.70 4.53 10.27
C LYS A 337 -10.47 4.47 11.17
N MET A 338 -10.66 3.89 12.35
CA MET A 338 -9.57 3.52 13.23
C MET A 338 -10.00 2.33 14.08
N ILE A 339 -9.03 1.55 14.56
CA ILE A 339 -9.27 0.58 15.63
C ILE A 339 -8.82 1.15 16.99
N LEU A 340 -9.74 1.19 17.95
CA LEU A 340 -9.51 1.64 19.30
C LEU A 340 -9.60 0.47 20.29
N SER A 341 -8.45 0.04 20.82
CA SER A 341 -8.38 -1.01 21.84
C SER A 341 -8.72 -0.46 23.23
N GLY A 342 -9.78 -0.99 23.82
CA GLY A 342 -10.25 -0.68 25.18
C GLY A 342 -9.28 -1.12 26.27
N ALA A 343 -8.38 -2.08 25.98
CA ALA A 343 -7.31 -2.50 26.88
C ALA A 343 -6.31 -1.37 27.20
N LYS A 344 -6.29 -0.31 26.38
CA LYS A 344 -5.48 0.90 26.61
C LYS A 344 -6.07 1.85 27.66
N PHE A 345 -7.27 1.56 28.16
CA PHE A 345 -7.98 2.41 29.11
C PHE A 345 -8.38 1.63 30.37
N PRO A 346 -8.51 2.30 31.53
CA PRO A 346 -9.01 1.65 32.74
C PRO A 346 -10.42 1.08 32.57
N SER A 347 -10.72 -0.03 33.24
CA SER A 347 -12.10 -0.54 33.33
C SER A 347 -13.00 0.51 33.99
N GLY A 348 -14.21 0.72 33.45
CA GLY A 348 -15.18 1.71 33.90
C GLY A 348 -14.89 3.15 33.44
N ALA A 349 -13.79 3.41 32.74
CA ALA A 349 -13.45 4.75 32.28
C ALA A 349 -14.52 5.30 31.31
N LYS A 350 -14.83 6.60 31.44
CA LYS A 350 -15.63 7.34 30.46
C LYS A 350 -14.71 7.86 29.37
N ILE A 351 -14.93 7.40 28.15
CA ILE A 351 -14.11 7.73 26.98
C ILE A 351 -14.97 8.53 26.03
N ASN A 352 -14.62 9.79 25.81
CA ASN A 352 -15.20 10.62 24.76
C ASN A 352 -14.30 10.51 23.52
N VAL A 353 -14.89 10.24 22.36
CA VAL A 353 -14.18 10.22 21.07
C VAL A 353 -14.82 11.24 20.13
N ALA A 354 -14.01 12.02 19.44
CA ALA A 354 -14.46 12.94 18.39
C ALA A 354 -13.56 12.81 17.15
N ALA A 355 -14.09 13.26 16.00
CA ALA A 355 -13.36 13.30 14.74
C ALA A 355 -13.18 14.76 14.29
N VAL A 356 -11.98 15.09 13.85
CA VAL A 356 -11.61 16.40 13.30
C VAL A 356 -11.16 16.20 11.85
N VAL A 357 -12.00 16.62 10.90
CA VAL A 357 -11.70 16.55 9.47
C VAL A 357 -11.04 17.85 9.03
N LYS A 358 -9.92 17.74 8.33
CA LYS A 358 -9.24 18.86 7.68
C LYS A 358 -9.22 18.65 6.17
N SER A 359 -9.90 19.54 5.45
CA SER A 359 -9.93 19.50 3.98
C SER A 359 -8.55 19.76 3.37
N THR A 360 -8.36 19.40 2.11
CA THR A 360 -7.12 19.72 1.38
C THR A 360 -6.89 21.22 1.20
N SER A 361 -7.92 22.05 1.43
CA SER A 361 -7.83 23.52 1.47
C SER A 361 -7.68 24.09 2.89
N GLY A 362 -7.63 23.22 3.91
CA GLY A 362 -7.40 23.62 5.30
C GLY A 362 -8.65 23.95 6.11
N ALA A 363 -9.86 23.84 5.55
CA ALA A 363 -11.09 24.00 6.30
C ALA A 363 -11.27 22.86 7.31
N ILE A 364 -11.86 23.16 8.46
CA ILE A 364 -12.02 22.21 9.56
C ILE A 364 -13.50 21.92 9.81
N GLY A 365 -13.84 20.64 9.92
CA GLY A 365 -15.12 20.16 10.45
C GLY A 365 -14.88 19.27 11.65
N ILE A 366 -15.78 19.29 12.62
CA ILE A 366 -15.67 18.53 13.86
C ILE A 366 -16.97 17.78 14.10
N SER A 367 -16.88 16.51 14.50
CA SER A 367 -18.04 15.74 14.89
C SER A 367 -18.51 16.10 16.31
N ASN A 368 -19.76 15.80 16.63
CA ASN A 368 -20.13 15.64 18.03
C ASN A 368 -19.30 14.50 18.65
N ALA A 369 -18.95 14.64 19.93
CA ALA A 369 -18.26 13.57 20.65
C ALA A 369 -19.23 12.46 21.02
N ILE A 370 -18.79 11.21 20.91
CA ILE A 370 -19.50 10.04 21.44
C ILE A 370 -18.83 9.64 22.75
N GLN A 371 -19.60 9.49 23.82
CA GLN A 371 -19.13 8.92 25.08
C GLN A 371 -19.45 7.43 25.15
N ILE A 372 -18.44 6.62 25.48
CA ILE A 372 -18.59 5.21 25.86
C ILE A 372 -18.06 4.98 27.27
N THR A 373 -18.51 3.88 27.88
CA THR A 373 -17.91 3.37 29.11
C THR A 373 -17.06 2.17 28.75
N ASN A 374 -15.80 2.16 29.17
CA ASN A 374 -14.91 1.03 28.92
C ASN A 374 -15.37 -0.17 29.76
N VAL A 375 -15.92 -1.18 29.09
CA VAL A 375 -16.25 -2.48 29.68
C VAL A 375 -15.41 -3.49 28.91
N PRO A 376 -14.21 -3.85 29.44
CA PRO A 376 -13.25 -4.74 28.78
C PRO A 376 -13.85 -6.09 28.39
#